data_AF-A0A699ZQF7-F1
#
_entry.id   AF-A0A699ZQF7-F1
#
_cell.length_a   1.000
_cell.length_b   1.000
_cell.length_c   1.000
_cell.angle_alpha   90.00
_cell.angle_beta   90.00
_cell.angle_gamma   90.00
#
_symmetry.space_group_name_H-M   'P 1'
#
loop_
_entity.id
_entity.type
_entity.pdbx_description
1 polymer ?
#
loop_
_entity_poly.entity_id
_entity_poly.type
_entity_poly.pdbx_seq_one_letter_code
_entity_poly.pdbx_strand_id
1 'polypeptide(L)'
;ALRAEADGRSLVLLDELGTGTDPIEGAALGVALLKRMVQGGLGNGALTIATTHHSIMTGLKFDDALGRFENASVEFDEVALAPTYRLLWGIPGRSNALNIAARLGLDEEVVAAARSRLDDSVVRADTAVAALEEVRDTVQGEESALWAVEQEVAAIQAEVTARRMEVRVLQSELAAATEKAKLRAAEKERLAEQAYDSAVMGFEQLISAMP
;
A
#
# COMPACT_ATOMS: atom_id res chain seq x y z
N ALA A 1 -16.54 -40.09 -1.79
CA ALA A 1 -17.18 -39.01 -2.57
C ALA A 1 -16.13 -38.12 -3.24
N LEU A 2 -15.35 -37.31 -2.49
CA LEU A 2 -14.34 -36.37 -3.02
C LEU A 2 -13.36 -36.92 -4.08
N ARG A 3 -13.01 -38.21 -3.98
CA ARG A 3 -11.95 -38.82 -4.80
C ARG A 3 -12.36 -39.19 -6.24
N ALA A 4 -13.65 -39.23 -6.55
CA ALA A 4 -14.13 -39.76 -7.82
C ALA A 4 -14.21 -38.72 -8.94
N GLU A 5 -14.22 -37.42 -8.61
CA GLU A 5 -14.54 -36.36 -9.59
C GLU A 5 -13.50 -35.23 -9.70
N ALA A 6 -12.60 -35.09 -8.72
CA ALA A 6 -11.60 -34.03 -8.76
C ALA A 6 -10.35 -34.40 -9.58
N ASP A 7 -10.04 -33.57 -10.57
CA ASP A 7 -8.86 -33.62 -11.44
C ASP A 7 -7.94 -32.41 -11.22
N GLY A 8 -6.76 -32.41 -11.84
CA GLY A 8 -5.75 -31.34 -11.70
C GLY A 8 -6.16 -29.94 -12.20
N ARG A 9 -7.44 -29.70 -12.48
CA ARG A 9 -8.04 -28.39 -12.76
C ARG A 9 -9.15 -28.02 -11.78
N SER A 10 -9.43 -28.90 -10.82
CA SER A 10 -10.52 -28.75 -9.86
C SER A 10 -10.13 -27.81 -8.72
N LEU A 11 -11.05 -26.95 -8.30
CA LEU A 11 -10.97 -26.23 -7.03
C LEU A 11 -11.71 -27.04 -5.97
N VAL A 12 -11.02 -27.40 -4.89
CA VAL A 12 -11.64 -28.12 -3.77
C VAL A 12 -11.79 -27.17 -2.59
N LEU A 13 -13.03 -27.03 -2.10
CA LEU A 13 -13.36 -26.25 -0.92
C LEU A 13 -13.76 -27.21 0.20
N LEU A 14 -13.03 -27.17 1.31
CA LEU A 14 -13.31 -27.96 2.50
C LEU A 14 -13.70 -27.01 3.61
N ASP A 15 -14.96 -27.06 4.03
CA ASP A 15 -15.44 -26.22 5.12
C ASP A 15 -15.27 -26.94 6.45
N GLU A 16 -14.74 -26.21 7.44
CA GLU A 16 -14.48 -26.67 8.80
C GLU A 16 -13.78 -28.04 8.87
N LEU A 17 -12.72 -28.21 8.08
CA LEU A 17 -11.99 -29.46 8.01
C LEU A 17 -11.39 -29.85 9.36
N GLY A 18 -11.65 -31.11 9.74
CA GLY A 18 -11.21 -31.70 10.99
C GLY A 18 -12.20 -31.51 12.14
N THR A 19 -13.34 -30.86 11.91
CA THR A 19 -14.43 -30.86 12.89
C THR A 19 -15.06 -32.26 12.99
N GLY A 20 -15.25 -32.73 14.22
CA GLY A 20 -15.73 -34.07 14.52
C GLY A 20 -15.99 -34.24 16.01
N THR A 21 -16.35 -35.44 16.44
CA THR A 21 -16.65 -35.73 17.86
C THR A 21 -15.43 -35.59 18.75
N ASP A 22 -14.25 -35.96 18.24
CA ASP A 22 -12.97 -35.75 18.90
C ASP A 22 -12.15 -34.73 18.09
N PRO A 23 -11.89 -33.53 18.66
CA PRO A 23 -11.10 -32.48 18.02
C PRO A 23 -9.69 -32.90 17.60
N ILE A 24 -9.06 -33.79 18.36
CA ILE A 24 -7.67 -34.22 18.12
C ILE A 24 -7.64 -35.22 16.96
N GLU A 25 -8.51 -36.22 17.00
CA GLU A 25 -8.61 -37.20 15.91
C GLU A 25 -9.04 -36.54 14.60
N GLY A 26 -10.01 -35.63 14.67
CA GLY A 26 -10.50 -34.88 13.52
C GLY A 26 -9.41 -34.02 12.87
N ALA A 27 -8.66 -33.27 13.67
CA ALA A 27 -7.54 -32.47 13.17
C ALA A 27 -6.42 -33.34 12.56
N ALA A 28 -6.07 -34.48 13.19
CA ALA A 28 -5.07 -35.40 12.66
C ALA A 28 -5.50 -35.99 11.30
N LEU A 29 -6.77 -36.35 11.17
CA LEU A 29 -7.34 -36.81 9.90
C LEU A 29 -7.31 -35.72 8.82
N GLY A 30 -7.65 -34.48 9.19
CA GLY A 30 -7.60 -33.31 8.29
C GLY A 30 -6.18 -33.06 7.76
N VAL A 31 -5.18 -33.10 8.65
CA VAL A 31 -3.75 -33.00 8.30
C VAL A 31 -3.36 -34.11 7.30
N ALA A 32 -3.72 -35.36 7.59
CA ALA A 32 -3.40 -36.49 6.72
C ALA A 32 -4.07 -36.36 5.34
N LEU A 33 -5.32 -35.89 5.29
CA LEU A 33 -6.06 -35.65 4.05
C LEU A 33 -5.38 -34.58 3.21
N LEU A 34 -5.07 -33.42 3.79
CA LEU A 34 -4.41 -32.32 3.08
C LEU A 34 -3.02 -32.73 2.54
N LYS A 35 -2.20 -33.41 3.35
CA LYS A 35 -0.92 -33.97 2.89
C LYS A 35 -1.11 -34.93 1.72
N ARG A 36 -2.15 -35.78 1.76
CA ARG A 36 -2.44 -36.73 0.68
C ARG A 36 -2.85 -36.07 -0.62
N MET A 37 -3.61 -34.97 -0.55
CA MET A 37 -4.06 -34.19 -1.71
C MET A 37 -2.88 -33.51 -2.42
N VAL A 38 -1.90 -33.02 -1.66
CA VAL A 38 -0.73 -32.31 -2.19
C VAL A 38 0.37 -33.25 -2.76
N GLN A 39 0.42 -34.52 -2.34
CA GLN A 39 1.41 -35.51 -2.82
C GLN A 39 1.11 -36.09 -4.21
N GLY A 40 -0.07 -35.84 -4.79
CA GLY A 40 -0.48 -36.37 -6.10
C GLY A 40 -1.18 -37.74 -6.05
N GLY A 41 -2.34 -37.84 -6.71
CA GLY A 41 -3.16 -39.05 -6.92
C GLY A 41 -4.51 -38.76 -7.63
N LEU A 42 -5.45 -39.71 -7.59
CA LEU A 42 -6.86 -39.44 -7.94
C LEU A 42 -7.49 -38.53 -6.86
N GLY A 43 -8.17 -37.46 -7.28
CA GLY A 43 -8.77 -36.45 -6.39
C GLY A 43 -7.93 -35.19 -6.16
N ASN A 44 -6.92 -34.91 -6.99
CA ASN A 44 -6.07 -33.72 -6.84
C ASN A 44 -6.81 -32.49 -7.35
N GLY A 45 -7.35 -31.64 -6.48
CA GLY A 45 -7.62 -30.27 -6.90
C GLY A 45 -6.33 -29.59 -7.38
N ALA A 46 -6.41 -28.75 -8.41
CA ALA A 46 -5.37 -27.77 -8.73
C ALA A 46 -5.09 -26.86 -7.52
N LEU A 47 -6.14 -26.55 -6.77
CA LEU A 47 -6.12 -25.73 -5.57
C LEU A 47 -7.09 -26.34 -4.55
N THR A 48 -6.65 -26.45 -3.31
CA THR A 48 -7.51 -26.82 -2.18
C THR A 48 -7.52 -25.68 -1.18
N ILE A 49 -8.70 -25.20 -0.82
CA ILE A 49 -8.92 -24.23 0.26
C ILE A 49 -9.65 -24.97 1.37
N ALA A 50 -9.09 -24.92 2.57
CA ALA A 50 -9.69 -25.52 3.75
C ALA A 50 -9.82 -24.48 4.87
N THR A 51 -11.02 -24.34 5.42
CA THR A 51 -11.25 -23.59 6.66
C THR A 51 -11.15 -24.54 7.84
N THR A 52 -10.67 -24.07 8.99
CA THR A 52 -10.55 -24.89 10.20
C THR A 52 -10.48 -24.01 11.44
N HIS A 53 -10.84 -24.59 12.60
CA HIS A 53 -10.58 -24.02 13.92
C HIS A 53 -9.37 -24.67 14.61
N HIS A 54 -8.69 -25.63 13.98
CA HIS A 54 -7.60 -26.38 14.57
C HIS A 54 -6.24 -25.77 14.26
N SER A 55 -5.57 -25.21 15.28
CA SER A 55 -4.25 -24.59 15.16
C SER A 55 -3.17 -25.56 14.66
N ILE A 56 -3.29 -26.87 14.89
CA ILE A 56 -2.31 -27.85 14.39
C ILE A 56 -2.18 -27.83 12.86
N MET A 57 -3.24 -27.47 12.11
CA MET A 57 -3.20 -27.38 10.66
C MET A 57 -2.38 -26.19 10.15
N THR A 58 -2.21 -25.13 10.94
CA THR A 58 -1.36 -23.98 10.55
C THR A 58 0.12 -24.35 10.52
N GLY A 59 0.50 -25.46 11.19
CA GLY A 59 1.84 -26.05 11.15
C GLY A 59 2.24 -26.61 9.78
N LEU A 60 1.27 -26.97 8.92
CA LEU A 60 1.52 -27.60 7.61
C LEU A 60 2.41 -26.75 6.71
N LYS A 61 2.26 -25.42 6.73
CA LYS A 61 3.11 -24.48 5.99
C LYS A 61 4.58 -24.62 6.37
N PHE A 62 4.87 -24.81 7.64
CA PHE A 62 6.25 -24.86 8.16
C PHE A 62 6.86 -26.25 8.04
N ASP A 63 6.02 -27.29 8.10
CA ASP A 63 6.46 -28.69 7.96
C ASP A 63 6.77 -29.09 6.50
N ASP A 64 6.13 -28.47 5.52
CA ASP A 64 6.32 -28.82 4.11
C ASP A 64 7.48 -28.05 3.47
N ALA A 65 8.64 -28.69 3.43
CA ALA A 65 9.84 -28.14 2.78
C ALA A 65 9.68 -27.80 1.29
N LEU A 66 8.63 -28.31 0.64
CA LEU A 66 8.32 -28.03 -0.76
C LEU A 66 7.45 -26.76 -0.95
N GLY A 67 7.02 -26.10 0.14
CA GLY A 67 6.31 -24.83 0.08
C GLY A 67 4.93 -24.89 -0.57
N ARG A 68 4.23 -26.03 -0.44
CA ARG A 68 2.93 -26.26 -1.10
C ARG A 68 1.72 -25.87 -0.24
N PHE A 69 1.96 -25.52 1.03
CA PHE A 69 0.95 -25.05 1.96
C PHE A 69 1.15 -23.57 2.24
N GLU A 70 0.04 -22.85 2.30
CA GLU A 70 0.02 -21.43 2.64
C GLU A 70 -1.06 -21.18 3.68
N ASN A 71 -0.76 -20.32 4.65
CA ASN A 71 -1.71 -19.94 5.69
C ASN A 71 -2.45 -18.68 5.25
N ALA A 72 -3.73 -18.59 5.58
CA ALA A 72 -4.48 -17.35 5.49
C ALA A 72 -5.49 -17.30 6.63
N SER A 73 -5.86 -16.09 7.04
CA SER A 73 -6.86 -15.87 8.08
C SER A 73 -7.75 -14.69 7.73
N VAL A 74 -8.91 -14.61 8.38
CA VAL A 74 -9.80 -13.45 8.26
C VAL A 74 -9.59 -12.59 9.49
N GLU A 75 -9.35 -11.31 9.28
CA GLU A 75 -9.15 -10.38 10.37
C GLU A 75 -10.44 -10.16 11.18
N PHE A 76 -10.24 -10.06 12.50
CA PHE A 76 -11.28 -9.79 13.47
C PHE A 76 -10.91 -8.57 14.32
N ASP A 77 -11.79 -7.58 14.34
CA ASP A 77 -11.66 -6.42 15.22
C ASP A 77 -12.15 -6.82 16.62
N GLU A 78 -11.20 -7.01 17.53
CA GLU A 78 -11.54 -7.37 18.91
C GLU A 78 -12.27 -6.23 19.64
N VAL A 79 -11.98 -4.97 19.32
CA VAL A 79 -12.60 -3.79 19.96
C VAL A 79 -14.07 -3.68 19.58
N ALA A 80 -14.36 -3.77 18.29
CA ALA A 80 -15.73 -3.76 17.77
C ALA A 80 -16.46 -5.11 17.94
N LEU A 81 -15.73 -6.18 18.27
CA LEU A 81 -16.21 -7.56 18.28
C LEU A 81 -16.84 -7.98 16.94
N ALA A 82 -16.22 -7.57 15.83
CA ALA A 82 -16.77 -7.77 14.50
C ALA A 82 -15.70 -8.25 13.50
N PRO A 83 -16.06 -9.11 12.53
CA PRO A 83 -15.17 -9.42 11.42
C PRO A 83 -14.98 -8.18 10.54
N THR A 84 -13.74 -7.91 10.12
CA THR A 84 -13.47 -6.85 9.13
C THR A 84 -13.61 -7.38 7.69
N TYR A 85 -13.78 -8.70 7.55
CA TYR A 85 -13.82 -9.44 6.28
C TYR A 85 -12.56 -9.25 5.42
N ARG A 86 -11.45 -8.79 6.02
CA ARG A 86 -10.15 -8.68 5.35
C ARG A 86 -9.41 -10.02 5.43
N LEU A 87 -8.99 -10.54 4.28
CA LEU A 87 -8.14 -11.74 4.21
C LEU A 87 -6.68 -11.36 4.46
N LEU A 88 -6.08 -11.98 5.45
CA LEU A 88 -4.69 -11.85 5.84
C LEU A 88 -3.91 -13.03 5.25
N TRP A 89 -3.26 -12.81 4.11
CA TRP A 89 -2.48 -13.84 3.43
C TRP A 89 -1.13 -14.06 4.12
N GLY A 90 -0.73 -15.32 4.25
CA GLY A 90 0.53 -15.72 4.86
C GLY A 90 0.53 -15.78 6.39
N ILE A 91 -0.50 -15.23 7.04
CA ILE A 91 -0.61 -15.11 8.49
C ILE A 91 -1.71 -16.07 8.99
N PRO A 92 -1.37 -17.06 9.84
CA PRO A 92 -2.38 -17.89 10.48
C PRO A 92 -3.20 -17.06 11.47
N GLY A 93 -4.47 -17.38 11.64
CA GLY A 93 -5.35 -16.65 12.54
C GLY A 93 -5.10 -17.02 14.00
N ARG A 94 -5.34 -16.07 14.91
CA ARG A 94 -5.30 -16.31 16.36
C ARG A 94 -6.66 -16.74 16.91
N SER A 95 -6.65 -17.53 17.98
CA SER A 95 -7.89 -17.91 18.68
C SER A 95 -8.37 -16.80 19.61
N ASN A 96 -9.50 -16.18 19.28
CA ASN A 96 -10.07 -15.07 20.06
C ASN A 96 -11.17 -15.50 21.05
N ALA A 97 -11.48 -16.79 21.16
CA ALA A 97 -12.65 -17.27 21.91
C ALA A 97 -12.70 -16.79 23.38
N LEU A 98 -11.57 -16.89 24.09
CA LEU A 98 -11.48 -16.44 25.49
C LEU A 98 -11.50 -14.91 25.64
N ASN A 99 -10.93 -14.18 24.68
CA ASN A 99 -10.98 -12.71 24.65
C ASN A 99 -12.42 -12.22 24.43
N ILE A 100 -13.14 -12.87 23.51
CA ILE A 100 -14.54 -12.58 23.21
C ILE A 100 -15.41 -12.91 24.42
N ALA A 101 -15.23 -14.08 25.04
CA ALA A 101 -15.99 -14.48 26.22
C ALA A 101 -15.84 -13.48 27.38
N ALA A 102 -14.62 -13.01 27.66
CA ALA A 102 -14.36 -11.98 28.65
C ALA A 102 -15.09 -10.66 28.32
N ARG A 103 -14.98 -10.20 27.06
CA ARG A 103 -15.67 -8.97 26.61
C ARG A 103 -17.20 -9.06 26.66
N LEU A 104 -17.76 -10.26 26.47
CA LEU A 104 -19.19 -10.51 26.58
C LEU A 104 -19.68 -10.63 28.05
N GLY A 105 -18.78 -10.45 29.03
CA GLY A 105 -19.11 -10.40 30.45
C GLY A 105 -18.98 -11.73 31.19
N LEU A 106 -18.25 -12.71 30.64
CA LEU A 106 -17.87 -13.90 31.41
C LEU A 106 -16.91 -13.50 32.54
N ASP A 107 -17.09 -14.12 33.70
CA ASP A 107 -16.29 -13.88 34.90
C ASP A 107 -14.78 -14.02 34.61
N GLU A 108 -13.99 -13.03 35.04
CA GLU A 108 -12.54 -13.00 34.83
C GLU A 108 -11.84 -14.19 35.47
N GLU A 109 -12.31 -14.69 36.62
CA GLU A 109 -11.74 -15.87 37.28
C GLU A 109 -11.94 -17.13 36.44
N VAL A 110 -13.11 -17.26 35.78
CA VAL A 110 -13.41 -18.37 34.86
C VAL A 110 -12.53 -18.29 33.63
N VAL A 111 -12.37 -17.10 33.04
CA VAL A 111 -11.50 -16.89 31.88
C VAL A 111 -10.04 -17.17 32.24
N ALA A 112 -9.56 -16.71 33.40
CA ALA A 112 -8.21 -16.97 33.88
C ALA A 112 -7.96 -18.47 34.09
N ALA A 113 -8.91 -19.18 34.71
CA ALA A 113 -8.85 -20.62 34.88
C ALA A 113 -8.87 -21.37 33.54
N ALA A 114 -9.61 -20.90 32.53
CA ALA A 114 -9.59 -21.48 31.20
C ALA A 114 -8.24 -21.27 30.50
N ARG A 115 -7.64 -20.07 30.59
CA ARG A 115 -6.31 -19.77 30.04
C ARG A 115 -5.23 -20.66 30.64
N SER A 116 -5.30 -20.94 31.94
CA SER A 116 -4.31 -21.80 32.61
C SER A 116 -4.40 -23.28 32.20
N ARG A 117 -5.41 -23.67 31.41
CA ARG A 117 -5.55 -25.03 30.85
C ARG A 117 -5.02 -25.12 29.42
N LEU A 118 -4.69 -24.00 28.78
CA LEU A 118 -4.10 -24.00 27.44
C LEU A 118 -2.66 -24.51 27.50
N ASP A 119 -2.25 -25.25 26.49
CA ASP A 119 -0.88 -25.70 26.34
C ASP A 119 0.04 -24.50 26.02
N ASP A 120 1.20 -24.42 26.67
CA ASP A 120 2.16 -23.33 26.48
C ASP A 120 2.57 -23.15 25.01
N SER A 121 2.59 -24.23 24.22
CA SER A 121 2.89 -24.16 22.79
C SER A 121 1.84 -23.40 22.01
N VAL A 122 0.56 -23.57 22.36
CA VAL A 122 -0.57 -22.85 21.75
C VAL A 122 -0.49 -21.37 22.12
N VAL A 123 -0.24 -21.06 23.40
CA VAL A 123 -0.10 -19.67 23.88
C VAL A 123 1.07 -18.95 23.19
N ARG A 124 2.21 -19.63 23.02
CA ARG A 124 3.37 -19.07 22.29
C ARG A 124 3.06 -18.82 20.82
N ALA A 125 2.37 -19.75 20.17
CA ALA A 125 1.96 -19.59 18.77
C ALA A 125 1.02 -18.39 18.60
N ASP A 126 -0.03 -18.28 19.42
CA ASP A 126 -0.96 -17.15 19.39
C ASP A 126 -0.25 -15.81 19.66
N THR A 127 0.70 -15.79 20.60
CA THR A 127 1.50 -14.58 20.90
C THR A 127 2.37 -14.17 19.71
N ALA A 128 3.01 -15.14 19.04
CA ALA A 128 3.81 -14.87 17.84
C ALA A 128 2.95 -14.35 16.68
N VAL A 129 1.74 -14.89 16.51
CA VAL A 129 0.76 -14.40 15.53
C VAL A 129 0.37 -12.95 15.83
N ALA A 130 0.04 -12.64 17.08
CA ALA A 130 -0.32 -11.28 17.48
C ALA A 130 0.81 -10.27 17.17
N ALA A 131 2.07 -10.64 17.44
CA ALA A 131 3.22 -9.80 17.08
C ALA A 131 3.37 -9.61 15.57
N LEU A 132 3.10 -10.63 14.75
CA LEU A 132 3.11 -10.52 13.29
C LEU A 132 1.99 -9.60 12.77
N GLU A 133 0.79 -9.68 13.37
CA GLU A 133 -0.33 -8.77 13.04
C GLU A 133 0.03 -7.31 13.36
N GLU A 134 0.61 -7.04 14.52
CA GLU A 134 1.02 -5.69 14.95
C GLU A 134 2.10 -5.09 14.02
N VAL A 135 3.11 -5.89 13.67
CA VAL A 135 4.15 -5.46 12.71
C VAL A 135 3.53 -5.16 11.36
N ARG A 136 2.64 -6.02 10.85
CA ARG A 136 1.93 -5.79 9.59
C ARG A 136 1.15 -4.48 9.63
N ASP A 137 0.37 -4.24 10.67
CA ASP A 137 -0.46 -3.03 10.77
C ASP A 137 0.38 -1.76 10.84
N THR A 138 1.54 -1.84 11.51
CA THR A 138 2.53 -0.75 11.53
C THR A 138 3.05 -0.47 10.13
N VAL A 139 3.52 -1.52 9.42
CA VAL A 139 4.06 -1.38 8.06
C VAL A 139 3.00 -0.85 7.10
N GLN A 140 1.77 -1.36 7.16
CA GLN A 140 0.68 -0.91 6.31
C GLN A 140 0.30 0.56 6.58
N GLY A 141 0.37 1.00 7.84
CA GLY A 141 0.19 2.40 8.22
C GLY A 141 1.30 3.29 7.67
N GLU A 142 2.57 2.86 7.78
CA GLU A 142 3.73 3.56 7.24
C GLU A 142 3.67 3.66 5.71
N GLU A 143 3.32 2.58 5.00
CA GLU A 143 3.13 2.59 3.55
C GLU A 143 2.05 3.58 3.11
N SER A 144 0.93 3.62 3.84
CA SER A 144 -0.16 4.56 3.55
C SER A 144 0.27 6.01 3.76
N ALA A 145 1.05 6.28 4.81
CA ALA A 145 1.60 7.60 5.09
C ALA A 145 2.65 8.01 4.04
N LEU A 146 3.53 7.09 3.65
CA LEU A 146 4.54 7.30 2.62
C LEU A 146 3.88 7.66 1.28
N TRP A 147 2.86 6.91 0.89
CA TRP A 147 2.09 7.16 -0.33
C TRP A 147 1.46 8.56 -0.34
N ALA A 148 0.94 9.03 0.79
CA ALA A 148 0.39 10.38 0.91
C ALA A 148 1.48 11.46 0.73
N VAL A 149 2.65 11.26 1.35
CA VAL A 149 3.80 12.16 1.20
C VAL A 149 4.31 12.17 -0.23
N GLU A 150 4.40 11.02 -0.91
CA GLU A 150 4.83 10.93 -2.30
C GLU A 150 3.90 11.71 -3.24
N GLN A 151 2.58 11.66 -3.01
CA GLN A 151 1.63 12.47 -3.77
C GLN A 151 1.81 13.97 -3.53
N GLU A 152 2.03 14.39 -2.29
CA GLU A 152 2.26 15.79 -1.96
C GLU A 152 3.56 16.30 -2.63
N VAL A 153 4.64 15.51 -2.55
CA VAL A 153 5.90 15.83 -3.23
C VAL A 153 5.70 15.93 -4.74
N ALA A 154 4.95 15.01 -5.35
CA ALA A 154 4.66 15.07 -6.79
C ALA A 154 3.86 16.33 -7.17
N ALA A 155 2.89 16.72 -6.36
CA ALA A 155 2.11 17.95 -6.57
C ALA A 155 2.99 19.20 -6.48
N ILE A 156 3.83 19.30 -5.43
CA ILE A 156 4.77 20.41 -5.25
C ILE A 156 5.78 20.47 -6.41
N GLN A 157 6.31 19.32 -6.84
CA GLN A 157 7.24 19.28 -7.97
C GLN A 157 6.59 19.77 -9.27
N ALA A 158 5.33 19.42 -9.52
CA ALA A 158 4.58 19.91 -10.67
C ALA A 158 4.39 21.44 -10.60
N GLU A 159 4.03 21.97 -9.43
CA GLU A 159 3.89 23.42 -9.21
C GLU A 159 5.22 24.16 -9.40
N VAL A 160 6.30 23.68 -8.78
CA VAL A 160 7.64 24.26 -8.91
C VAL A 160 8.09 24.26 -10.37
N THR A 161 7.80 23.19 -11.11
CA THR A 161 8.14 23.09 -12.54
C THR A 161 7.34 24.08 -13.37
N ALA A 162 6.03 24.20 -13.14
CA ALA A 162 5.18 25.19 -13.80
C ALA A 162 5.66 26.62 -13.53
N ARG A 163 5.94 26.95 -12.26
CA ARG A 163 6.41 28.28 -11.88
C ARG A 163 7.77 28.61 -12.47
N ARG A 164 8.69 27.64 -12.56
CA ARG A 164 9.98 27.81 -13.24
C ARG A 164 9.81 28.10 -14.73
N MET A 165 8.87 27.44 -15.40
CA MET A 165 8.58 27.74 -16.81
C MET A 165 8.01 29.14 -16.98
N GLU A 166 7.06 29.54 -16.12
CA GLU A 166 6.46 30.87 -16.14
C GLU A 166 7.53 31.97 -15.95
N VAL A 167 8.40 31.81 -14.95
CA VAL A 167 9.52 32.74 -14.72
C VAL A 167 10.45 32.81 -15.93
N ARG A 168 10.74 31.67 -16.58
CA ARG A 168 11.58 31.64 -17.78
C ARG A 168 10.94 32.40 -18.95
N VAL A 169 9.61 32.28 -19.13
CA VAL A 169 8.87 33.04 -20.15
C VAL A 169 8.91 34.53 -19.84
N LEU A 170 8.60 34.93 -18.61
CA LEU A 170 8.64 36.35 -18.21
C LEU A 170 10.04 36.95 -18.36
N GLN A 171 11.09 36.19 -18.06
CA GLN A 171 12.48 36.63 -18.26
C GLN A 171 12.81 36.85 -19.74
N SER A 172 12.33 36.00 -20.65
CA SER A 172 12.57 36.17 -22.09
C SER A 172 11.80 37.35 -22.66
N GLU A 173 10.55 37.55 -22.24
CA GLU A 173 9.73 38.70 -22.62
C GLU A 173 10.33 40.02 -22.12
N LEU A 174 10.79 40.05 -20.86
CA LEU A 174 11.47 41.21 -20.29
C LEU A 174 12.76 41.53 -21.06
N ALA A 175 13.57 40.52 -21.37
CA ALA A 175 14.78 40.71 -22.16
C ALA A 175 14.46 41.32 -23.54
N ALA A 176 13.47 40.79 -24.25
CA ALA A 176 13.05 41.33 -25.55
C ALA A 176 12.51 42.77 -25.45
N ALA A 177 11.72 43.07 -24.41
CA ALA A 177 11.18 44.40 -24.17
C ALA A 177 12.27 45.42 -23.85
N THR A 178 13.24 45.06 -23.00
CA THR A 178 14.38 45.92 -22.67
C THR A 178 15.23 46.24 -23.89
N GLU A 179 15.46 45.27 -24.78
CA GLU A 179 16.27 45.50 -25.98
C GLU A 179 15.56 46.38 -27.01
N LYS A 180 14.25 46.16 -27.20
CA LYS A 180 13.42 47.06 -28.01
C LYS A 180 13.40 48.49 -27.45
N ALA A 181 13.38 48.65 -26.13
CA ALA A 181 13.42 49.96 -25.50
C ALA A 181 14.77 50.67 -25.74
N LYS A 182 15.90 49.95 -25.65
CA LYS A 182 17.23 50.50 -25.98
C LYS A 182 17.32 50.95 -27.44
N LEU A 183 16.86 50.13 -28.38
CA LEU A 183 16.87 50.48 -29.81
C LEU A 183 16.06 51.75 -30.09
N ARG A 184 14.87 51.87 -29.49
CA ARG A 184 14.03 53.08 -29.62
C ARG A 184 14.67 54.32 -28.98
N ALA A 185 15.37 54.15 -27.86
CA ALA A 185 16.09 55.24 -27.21
C ALA A 185 17.24 55.74 -28.10
N ALA A 186 18.06 54.82 -28.63
CA ALA A 186 19.15 55.15 -29.54
C ALA A 186 18.65 55.79 -30.85
N GLU A 187 17.53 55.31 -31.40
CA GLU A 187 16.91 55.91 -32.59
C GLU A 187 16.43 57.34 -32.32
N LYS A 188 15.78 57.59 -31.18
CA LYS A 188 15.37 58.93 -30.78
C LYS A 188 16.56 59.87 -30.61
N GLU A 189 17.62 59.40 -29.99
CA GLU A 189 18.85 60.17 -29.78
C GLU A 189 19.48 60.55 -31.12
N ARG A 190 19.61 59.60 -32.05
CA ARG A 190 20.10 59.83 -33.42
C ARG A 190 19.24 60.84 -34.18
N LEU A 191 17.91 60.73 -34.08
CA LEU A 191 16.99 61.68 -34.73
C LEU A 191 17.10 63.08 -34.13
N ALA A 192 17.28 63.20 -32.82
CA ALA A 192 17.48 64.48 -32.16
C ALA A 192 18.79 65.14 -32.61
N GLU A 193 19.87 64.37 -32.73
CA GLU A 193 21.17 64.85 -33.23
C GLU A 193 21.06 65.31 -34.70
N GLN A 194 20.41 64.53 -35.57
CA GLN A 194 20.16 64.94 -36.97
C GLN A 194 19.31 66.21 -37.08
N ALA A 195 18.28 66.35 -36.25
CA ALA A 195 17.44 67.54 -36.23
C ALA A 195 18.21 68.77 -35.75
N TYR A 196 19.10 68.60 -34.75
CA TYR A 196 19.99 69.64 -34.26
C TYR A 196 20.96 70.10 -35.35
N ASP A 197 21.68 69.17 -35.99
CA ASP A 197 22.63 69.49 -37.07
C ASP A 197 21.95 70.18 -38.25
N SER A 198 20.76 69.70 -38.65
CA SER A 198 19.98 70.33 -39.72
C SER A 198 19.55 71.75 -39.35
N ALA A 199 19.20 72.00 -38.08
CA ALA A 199 18.83 73.33 -37.61
C ALA A 199 20.03 74.28 -37.60
N VAL A 200 21.21 73.81 -37.18
CA VAL A 200 22.46 74.58 -37.21
C VAL A 200 22.82 74.96 -38.65
N MET A 201 22.82 74.01 -39.59
CA MET A 201 23.10 74.29 -40.99
C MET A 201 22.09 75.28 -41.61
N GLY A 202 20.81 75.15 -41.28
CA GLY A 202 19.78 76.09 -41.73
C GLY A 202 20.00 77.50 -41.19
N PHE A 203 20.46 77.63 -39.94
CA PHE A 203 20.79 78.91 -39.33
C PHE A 203 22.04 79.55 -39.96
N GLU A 204 23.09 78.76 -40.23
CA GLU A 204 24.30 79.23 -40.91
C GLU A 204 24.02 79.72 -42.34
N GLN A 205 23.15 79.02 -43.07
CA GLN A 205 22.71 79.46 -44.41
C GLN A 205 21.94 80.77 -44.35
N LEU A 206 21.09 80.98 -43.35
CA LEU A 206 20.37 82.24 -43.13
C LEU A 206 21.33 83.40 -42.80
N ILE A 207 22.34 83.17 -41.95
CA ILE A 207 23.37 84.15 -41.63
C ILE A 207 24.19 84.51 -42.89
N SER A 208 24.56 83.51 -43.70
CA SER A 208 25.31 83.72 -44.95
C SER A 208 24.49 84.42 -46.05
N ALA A 209 23.17 84.46 -45.94
CA ALA A 209 22.26 85.07 -46.92
C ALA A 209 21.80 86.48 -46.52
N MET A 210 22.20 86.99 -45.35
CA MET A 210 21.97 88.38 -44.98
C MET A 210 23.05 89.29 -45.62
N PRO A 211 22.66 90.40 -46.26
CA PRO A 211 23.56 91.28 -47.01
C PRO A 211 24.51 92.10 -46.13
#